data_AF-A0A8J5MHS6-F1
#
_entry.id   AF-A0A8J5MHS6-F1
#
_cell.length_a   1.000
_cell.length_b   1.000
_cell.length_c   1.000
_cell.angle_alpha   90.00
_cell.angle_beta   90.00
_cell.angle_gamma   90.00
#
_symmetry.space_group_name_H-M   'P 1'
#
loop_
_entity.id
_entity.type
_entity.pdbx_description
1 polymer ?
#
loop_
_entity_poly.entity_id
_entity_poly.type
_entity_poly.pdbx_seq_one_letter_code
_entity_poly.pdbx_strand_id
1 'polypeptide(L)'
;MALNSNAFSTSYILEEMLFFFDVYVIDETVTYPCRKCPSKPKQAWKTGEKYISDKELKVFRWLEWVIMRNMPLSEVDDPLTRSLAGHASISSSSLGLYITHLVPLVEKIISKSLPDLFGIMMDGCTDGSTHYICVIATYMEDKVYREVLLGSIYGKSITSPAVLIGDNLKKTISEVDKVVSQLRNLKAAGALRELTPLCAVKRTVTSWSSTHKMLERFLKIESAAKQLDDVDTIRRADSERIKTILPTLENFMSVMTELQKKGQHIGAVHETFQLMVEDYPELGDYLAADASISDSPVFESACAKTINGQQELLTNEEKAQVHHFLVRPTPQEPVEGSNAGKRHSYASRLRDRKRQRRTVCEEYPDLRFIAGTSPPAERLFSSAKHVLRSTRKRLTPVNFEKLLFLKHNRHLWNADMVAQAMKTRDTTEN
;
A
#
# COMPACT_ATOMS: atom_id res chain seq x y z
N MET A 1 25.66 -32.42 -37.73
CA MET A 1 24.47 -31.97 -36.97
C MET A 1 24.93 -30.83 -36.08
N ALA A 2 24.77 -29.60 -36.56
CA ALA A 2 25.42 -28.42 -36.02
C ALA A 2 24.55 -27.75 -34.96
N LEU A 3 25.02 -27.75 -33.71
CA LEU A 3 24.63 -26.79 -32.69
C LEU A 3 25.34 -25.47 -33.04
N ASN A 4 24.57 -24.45 -33.42
CA ASN A 4 25.13 -23.14 -33.70
C ASN A 4 25.33 -22.38 -32.39
N SER A 5 26.60 -22.10 -32.10
CA SER A 5 27.07 -21.14 -31.11
C SER A 5 26.57 -19.74 -31.44
N ASN A 6 25.70 -19.17 -30.61
CA ASN A 6 25.55 -17.71 -30.59
C ASN A 6 26.60 -17.17 -29.62
N ALA A 7 27.57 -16.45 -30.18
CA ALA A 7 28.64 -15.77 -29.49
C ALA A 7 28.06 -14.72 -28.53
N PHE A 8 28.50 -14.78 -27.28
CA PHE A 8 28.24 -13.76 -26.26
C PHE A 8 29.01 -12.49 -26.63
N SER A 9 28.34 -11.34 -26.73
CA SER A 9 28.98 -10.06 -27.03
C SER A 9 29.75 -9.54 -25.81
N THR A 10 31.06 -9.41 -25.95
CA THR A 10 31.98 -8.88 -24.93
C THR A 10 32.04 -7.34 -24.89
N SER A 11 31.14 -6.66 -25.59
CA SER A 11 31.13 -5.20 -25.77
C SER A 11 31.00 -4.36 -24.49
N TYR A 12 30.72 -4.98 -23.34
CA TYR A 12 30.61 -4.33 -22.03
C TYR A 12 31.85 -4.53 -21.14
N ILE A 13 32.82 -5.33 -21.61
CA ILE A 13 34.07 -5.61 -20.91
C ILE A 13 35.10 -4.63 -21.45
N LEU A 14 35.72 -3.85 -20.56
CA LEU A 14 36.78 -2.90 -20.91
C LEU A 14 37.86 -3.61 -21.74
N GLU A 15 38.31 -2.97 -22.83
CA GLU A 15 39.24 -3.54 -23.81
C GLU A 15 40.55 -4.05 -23.17
N GLU A 16 40.93 -3.45 -22.04
CA GLU A 16 42.08 -3.83 -21.21
C GLU A 16 41.91 -5.19 -20.48
N MET A 17 40.67 -5.64 -20.24
CA MET A 17 40.37 -6.93 -19.60
C MET A 17 40.17 -8.09 -20.60
N LEU A 18 39.94 -7.79 -21.89
CA LEU A 18 39.72 -8.79 -22.93
C LEU A 18 41.01 -9.48 -23.40
N PHE A 19 42.18 -8.97 -23.01
CA PHE A 19 43.46 -9.42 -23.54
C PHE A 19 44.06 -10.69 -22.92
N PHE A 20 43.38 -11.36 -21.96
CA PHE A 20 44.10 -12.34 -21.12
C PHE A 20 43.51 -13.76 -20.94
N PHE A 21 42.27 -14.08 -21.33
CA PHE A 21 41.71 -15.42 -21.02
C PHE A 21 40.74 -15.98 -22.06
N ASP A 22 40.95 -17.25 -22.45
CA ASP A 22 39.96 -18.07 -23.16
C ASP A 22 38.92 -18.59 -22.14
N VAL A 23 37.81 -17.87 -21.95
CA VAL A 23 36.80 -18.19 -20.92
C VAL A 23 35.71 -19.08 -21.49
N TYR A 24 35.38 -20.16 -20.77
CA TYR A 24 34.31 -21.11 -21.09
C TYR A 24 33.31 -21.19 -19.92
N VAL A 25 32.01 -21.11 -20.22
CA VAL A 25 30.94 -21.23 -19.22
C VAL A 25 30.18 -22.53 -19.47
N ILE A 26 30.18 -23.43 -18.49
CA ILE A 26 29.47 -24.72 -18.53
C ILE A 26 28.81 -24.93 -17.16
N ASP A 27 27.50 -25.20 -17.13
CA ASP A 27 26.73 -25.52 -15.91
C ASP A 27 27.03 -24.58 -14.73
N GLU A 28 26.80 -23.28 -14.92
CA GLU A 28 27.01 -22.22 -13.91
C GLU A 28 28.47 -22.08 -13.42
N THR A 29 29.40 -22.74 -14.10
CA THR A 29 30.82 -22.74 -13.75
C THR A 29 31.61 -22.02 -14.84
N VAL A 30 32.20 -20.88 -14.48
CA VAL A 30 33.13 -20.17 -15.35
C VAL A 30 34.50 -20.81 -15.21
N THR A 31 35.01 -21.36 -16.31
CA THR A 31 36.32 -21.99 -16.38
C THR A 31 37.21 -21.25 -17.35
N TYR A 32 38.46 -21.01 -16.97
CA TYR A 32 39.45 -20.44 -17.86
C TYR A 32 40.83 -21.07 -17.63
N PRO A 33 41.65 -21.20 -18.69
CA PRO A 33 43.04 -21.63 -18.57
C PRO A 33 43.92 -20.43 -18.16
N CYS A 34 44.58 -20.54 -17.01
CA CYS A 34 45.55 -19.54 -16.56
C CYS A 34 46.87 -19.71 -17.34
N ARG A 35 47.13 -18.84 -18.32
CA ARG A 35 48.35 -18.92 -19.16
C ARG A 35 49.67 -18.72 -18.39
N LYS A 36 49.64 -18.09 -17.21
CA LYS A 36 50.83 -17.92 -16.33
C LYS A 36 51.18 -19.19 -15.53
N CYS A 37 50.23 -20.10 -15.36
CA CYS A 37 50.40 -21.29 -14.53
C CYS A 37 49.92 -22.54 -15.29
N PRO A 38 50.66 -23.02 -16.31
CA PRO A 38 50.22 -24.14 -17.17
C PRO A 38 50.06 -25.46 -16.40
N SER A 39 50.61 -25.56 -15.18
CA SER A 39 50.56 -26.74 -14.31
C SER A 39 49.43 -26.73 -13.27
N LYS A 40 48.59 -25.69 -13.19
CA LYS A 40 47.45 -25.64 -12.24
C LYS A 40 46.13 -26.04 -12.94
N PRO A 41 45.22 -26.77 -12.25
CA PRO A 41 43.92 -27.15 -12.81
C PRO A 41 43.09 -25.91 -13.18
N LYS A 42 42.20 -26.07 -14.18
CA LYS A 42 41.26 -25.01 -14.62
C LYS A 42 40.59 -24.39 -13.39
N GLN A 43 40.73 -23.08 -13.23
CA GLN A 43 40.08 -22.39 -12.13
C GLN A 43 38.58 -22.30 -12.44
N ALA A 44 37.77 -22.83 -11.53
CA ALA A 44 36.33 -22.88 -11.63
C ALA A 44 35.75 -21.94 -10.56
N TRP A 45 35.06 -20.89 -10.99
CA TRP A 45 34.33 -20.00 -10.10
C TRP A 45 32.83 -20.25 -10.28
N LYS A 46 32.14 -20.53 -9.17
CA LYS A 46 30.67 -20.51 -9.13
C LYS A 46 30.25 -19.07 -8.90
N THR A 47 29.64 -18.45 -9.90
CA THR A 47 28.94 -17.18 -9.69
C THR A 47 27.78 -17.46 -8.74
N GLY A 48 27.70 -16.78 -7.59
CA GLY A 48 26.58 -16.92 -6.66
C GLY A 48 25.23 -16.43 -7.22
N GLU A 49 25.20 -15.99 -8.48
CA GLU A 49 24.04 -15.55 -9.22
C GLU A 49 23.39 -16.73 -9.94
N LYS A 50 22.12 -17.02 -9.63
CA LYS A 50 21.34 -18.05 -10.32
C LYS A 50 21.10 -17.59 -11.75
N TYR A 51 21.42 -18.45 -12.72
CA TYR A 51 21.14 -18.16 -14.11
C TYR A 51 19.63 -18.27 -14.39
N ILE A 52 19.03 -17.17 -14.86
CA ILE A 52 17.63 -17.13 -15.30
C ILE A 52 17.61 -17.35 -16.81
N SER A 53 16.94 -18.40 -17.27
CA SER A 53 16.79 -18.65 -18.69
C SER A 53 15.93 -17.58 -19.37
N ASP A 54 16.16 -17.36 -20.67
CA ASP A 54 15.33 -16.48 -21.50
C ASP A 54 13.83 -16.82 -21.41
N LYS A 55 13.51 -18.11 -21.25
CA LYS A 55 12.13 -18.58 -21.08
C LYS A 55 11.53 -18.07 -19.77
N GLU A 56 12.24 -18.22 -18.65
CA GLU A 56 11.79 -17.76 -17.33
C GLU A 56 11.64 -16.23 -17.29
N LEU A 57 12.58 -15.50 -17.90
CA LEU A 57 12.49 -14.04 -18.01
C LEU A 57 11.27 -13.59 -18.83
N LYS A 58 10.95 -14.28 -19.92
CA LYS A 58 9.76 -13.99 -20.75
C LYS A 58 8.46 -14.26 -19.98
N VAL A 59 8.40 -15.33 -19.19
CA VAL A 59 7.23 -15.61 -18.31
C VAL A 59 7.08 -14.53 -17.24
N PHE A 60 8.19 -14.11 -16.62
CA PHE A 60 8.19 -13.00 -15.66
C PHE A 60 7.61 -11.71 -16.27
N ARG A 61 8.03 -11.36 -17.50
CA ARG A 61 7.49 -10.19 -18.22
C ARG A 61 6.00 -10.32 -18.52
N TRP A 62 5.52 -11.50 -18.90
CA TRP A 62 4.08 -11.74 -19.10
C TRP A 62 3.28 -11.60 -17.81
N LEU A 63 3.78 -12.14 -16.68
CA LEU A 63 3.15 -11.99 -15.38
C LEU A 63 3.08 -10.51 -14.97
N GLU A 64 4.19 -9.78 -15.12
CA GLU A 64 4.23 -8.35 -14.84
C GLU A 64 3.25 -7.57 -15.71
N TRP A 65 3.21 -7.84 -17.02
CA TRP A 65 2.27 -7.21 -17.94
C TRP A 65 0.82 -7.41 -17.49
N VAL A 66 0.42 -8.65 -17.23
CA VAL A 66 -0.97 -8.99 -16.91
C VAL A 66 -1.38 -8.46 -15.54
N ILE A 67 -0.52 -8.63 -14.52
CA ILE A 67 -0.82 -8.22 -13.13
C ILE A 67 -0.77 -6.70 -13.01
N MET A 68 0.29 -6.05 -13.51
CA MET A 68 0.51 -4.62 -13.29
C MET A 68 -0.38 -3.76 -14.20
N ARG A 69 -0.64 -4.17 -15.45
CA ARG A 69 -1.53 -3.42 -16.37
C ARG A 69 -3.01 -3.78 -16.27
N ASN A 70 -3.38 -4.71 -15.40
CA ASN A 70 -4.76 -5.17 -15.25
C ASN A 70 -5.37 -5.81 -16.52
N MET A 71 -4.55 -6.51 -17.33
CA MET A 71 -5.02 -7.16 -18.56
C MET A 71 -5.75 -8.49 -18.30
N PRO A 72 -6.75 -8.90 -19.08
CA PRO A 72 -7.34 -10.24 -18.95
C PRO A 72 -6.28 -11.35 -19.02
N LEU A 73 -6.48 -12.48 -18.34
CA LEU A 73 -5.54 -13.60 -18.45
C LEU A 73 -5.43 -14.11 -19.90
N SER A 74 -6.54 -14.04 -20.65
CA SER A 74 -6.59 -14.39 -22.07
C SER A 74 -5.78 -13.47 -22.98
N GLU A 75 -5.28 -12.33 -22.48
CA GLU A 75 -4.49 -11.39 -23.27
C GLU A 75 -3.22 -12.03 -23.83
N VAL A 76 -2.64 -12.99 -23.10
CA VAL A 76 -1.46 -13.72 -23.56
C VAL A 76 -1.76 -14.71 -24.68
N ASP A 77 -3.04 -14.99 -24.93
CA ASP A 77 -3.51 -15.83 -26.02
C ASP A 77 -3.82 -15.03 -27.29
N ASP A 78 -3.93 -13.70 -27.19
CA ASP A 78 -4.27 -12.83 -28.33
C ASP A 78 -3.12 -12.79 -29.38
N PRO A 79 -3.40 -13.10 -30.66
CA PRO A 79 -2.39 -13.12 -31.70
C PRO A 79 -1.70 -11.78 -31.94
N LEU A 80 -2.44 -10.67 -31.84
CA LEU A 80 -1.90 -9.32 -32.06
C LEU A 80 -0.98 -8.94 -30.89
N THR A 81 -1.40 -9.18 -29.66
CA THR A 81 -0.57 -8.95 -28.48
C THR A 81 0.71 -9.78 -28.51
N ARG A 82 0.64 -11.05 -28.95
CA ARG A 82 1.83 -11.89 -29.16
C ARG A 82 2.80 -11.33 -30.19
N SER A 83 2.27 -10.87 -31.32
CA SER A 83 3.06 -10.23 -32.39
C SER A 83 3.80 -8.99 -31.88
N LEU A 84 3.13 -8.16 -31.08
CA LEU A 84 3.67 -6.91 -30.57
C LEU A 84 4.62 -7.09 -29.36
N ALA A 85 4.39 -8.10 -28.52
CA ALA A 85 5.14 -8.28 -27.28
C ALA A 85 6.58 -8.78 -27.50
N GLY A 86 6.88 -9.43 -28.64
CA GLY A 86 8.22 -9.98 -28.92
C GLY A 86 8.68 -11.01 -27.88
N HIS A 87 7.76 -11.66 -27.18
CA HIS A 87 8.03 -12.66 -26.15
C HIS A 87 7.55 -14.05 -26.61
N ALA A 88 8.15 -15.10 -26.06
CA ALA A 88 7.71 -16.47 -26.33
C ALA A 88 6.25 -16.63 -25.90
N SER A 89 5.47 -17.38 -26.68
CA SER A 89 4.06 -17.60 -26.39
C SER A 89 3.90 -18.38 -25.08
N ILE A 90 2.98 -17.91 -24.25
CA ILE A 90 2.48 -18.60 -23.06
C ILE A 90 0.97 -18.74 -23.20
N SER A 91 0.40 -19.83 -22.66
CA SER A 91 -1.06 -19.97 -22.56
C SER A 91 -1.59 -19.32 -21.30
N SER A 92 -2.82 -18.79 -21.35
CA SER A 92 -3.51 -18.26 -20.16
C SER A 92 -3.59 -19.28 -19.02
N SER A 93 -3.76 -20.58 -19.33
CA SER A 93 -3.75 -21.66 -18.34
C SER A 93 -2.40 -21.80 -17.63
N SER A 94 -1.28 -21.73 -18.37
CA SER A 94 0.06 -21.79 -17.76
C SER A 94 0.35 -20.55 -16.92
N LEU A 95 -0.05 -19.37 -17.41
CA LEU A 95 0.08 -18.13 -16.67
C LEU A 95 -0.71 -18.17 -15.35
N GLY A 96 -1.95 -18.65 -15.39
CA GLY A 96 -2.80 -18.84 -14.21
C GLY A 96 -2.20 -19.81 -13.18
N LEU A 97 -1.54 -20.87 -13.65
CA LEU A 97 -0.83 -21.77 -12.74
C LEU A 97 0.39 -21.09 -12.11
N TYR A 98 1.22 -20.39 -12.89
CA TYR A 98 2.39 -19.70 -12.35
C TYR A 98 2.00 -18.60 -11.35
N ILE A 99 0.89 -17.90 -11.56
CA ILE A 99 0.29 -17.01 -10.55
C ILE A 99 -0.02 -17.77 -9.25
N THR A 100 -0.62 -18.95 -9.36
CA THR A 100 -0.96 -19.78 -8.19
C THR A 100 0.28 -20.27 -7.45
N HIS A 101 1.35 -20.63 -8.15
CA HIS A 101 2.60 -21.07 -7.54
C HIS A 101 3.44 -19.92 -6.97
N LEU A 102 3.30 -18.71 -7.50
CA LEU A 102 4.07 -17.56 -7.05
C LEU A 102 3.59 -17.03 -5.69
N VAL A 103 2.28 -17.11 -5.41
CA VAL A 103 1.67 -16.66 -4.15
C VAL A 103 2.36 -17.24 -2.90
N PRO A 104 2.51 -18.57 -2.74
CA PRO A 104 3.15 -19.14 -1.54
C PRO A 104 4.64 -18.77 -1.44
N LEU A 105 5.32 -18.50 -2.56
CA LEU A 105 6.71 -18.02 -2.52
C LEU A 105 6.78 -16.60 -1.94
N VAL A 106 5.83 -15.73 -2.30
CA VAL A 106 5.73 -14.38 -1.75
C VAL A 106 5.31 -14.41 -0.28
N GLU A 107 4.34 -15.24 0.11
CA GLU A 107 3.96 -15.45 1.51
C GLU A 107 5.15 -15.88 2.38
N LYS A 108 6.03 -16.75 1.84
CA LYS A 108 7.25 -17.18 2.52
C LYS A 108 8.29 -16.06 2.68
N ILE A 109 8.31 -15.07 1.80
CA ILE A 109 9.14 -13.87 1.97
C ILE A 109 8.55 -13.00 3.05
N ILE A 110 7.23 -12.77 3.00
CA ILE A 110 6.52 -11.96 4.00
C ILE A 110 6.73 -12.53 5.40
N SER A 111 6.57 -13.84 5.59
CA SER A 111 6.74 -14.47 6.89
C SER A 111 8.17 -14.39 7.44
N LYS A 112 9.17 -14.20 6.57
CA LYS A 112 10.57 -13.98 6.97
C LYS A 112 10.92 -12.51 7.17
N SER A 113 10.21 -11.59 6.50
CA SER A 113 10.48 -10.15 6.57
C SER A 113 9.71 -9.45 7.68
N LEU A 114 8.62 -10.05 8.18
CA LEU A 114 7.85 -9.46 9.27
C LEU A 114 8.68 -9.44 10.57
N PRO A 115 8.85 -8.28 11.21
CA PRO A 115 9.54 -8.18 12.50
C PRO A 115 8.65 -8.69 13.66
N ASP A 116 9.21 -8.77 14.86
CA ASP A 116 8.47 -9.17 16.07
C ASP A 116 7.33 -8.19 16.43
N LEU A 117 7.48 -6.92 16.06
CA LEU A 117 6.49 -5.85 16.28
C LEU A 117 6.02 -5.27 14.94
N PHE A 118 4.73 -5.48 14.64
CA PHE A 118 4.07 -4.93 13.47
C PHE A 118 2.61 -4.63 13.78
N GLY A 119 2.01 -3.71 13.04
CA GLY A 119 0.60 -3.37 13.10
C GLY A 119 -0.20 -4.19 12.10
N ILE A 120 -1.38 -4.63 12.50
CA ILE A 120 -2.37 -5.26 11.60
C ILE A 120 -3.50 -4.27 11.38
N MET A 121 -3.68 -3.90 10.12
CA MET A 121 -4.77 -3.05 9.69
C MET A 121 -5.80 -3.89 8.95
N MET A 122 -7.04 -3.80 9.40
CA MET A 122 -8.19 -4.42 8.77
C MET A 122 -9.19 -3.35 8.40
N ASP A 123 -9.70 -3.42 7.18
CA ASP A 123 -10.75 -2.52 6.73
C ASP A 123 -11.62 -3.24 5.70
N GLY A 124 -12.85 -2.77 5.55
CA GLY A 124 -13.86 -3.34 4.67
C GLY A 124 -14.42 -2.31 3.70
N CYS A 125 -14.59 -2.69 2.44
CA CYS A 125 -15.38 -1.90 1.48
C CYS A 125 -16.52 -2.71 0.88
N THR A 126 -17.52 -1.99 0.38
CA THR A 126 -18.66 -2.57 -0.33
C THR A 126 -18.71 -2.03 -1.75
N ASP A 127 -18.83 -2.92 -2.74
CA ASP A 127 -19.13 -2.57 -4.14
C ASP A 127 -20.32 -3.39 -4.64
N GLY A 128 -21.44 -2.72 -4.94
CA GLY A 128 -22.71 -3.37 -5.23
C GLY A 128 -23.20 -4.24 -4.07
N SER A 129 -23.37 -5.53 -4.31
CA SER A 129 -23.76 -6.54 -3.30
C SER A 129 -22.57 -7.29 -2.68
N THR A 130 -21.34 -6.87 -2.98
CA THR A 130 -20.12 -7.59 -2.58
C THR A 130 -19.36 -6.81 -1.52
N HIS A 131 -18.96 -7.48 -0.44
CA HIS A 131 -18.11 -6.89 0.60
C HIS A 131 -16.71 -7.51 0.51
N TYR A 132 -15.71 -6.65 0.68
CA TYR A 132 -14.30 -6.98 0.64
C TYR A 132 -13.72 -6.61 1.98
N ILE A 133 -12.97 -7.52 2.60
CA ILE A 133 -12.16 -7.22 3.78
C ILE A 133 -10.71 -7.40 3.38
N CYS A 134 -9.86 -6.44 3.72
CA CYS A 134 -8.42 -6.58 3.52
C CYS A 134 -7.68 -6.62 4.85
N VAL A 135 -6.58 -7.37 4.87
CA VAL A 135 -5.68 -7.46 6.02
C VAL A 135 -4.29 -7.05 5.55
N ILE A 136 -3.80 -5.92 6.07
CA ILE A 136 -2.51 -5.33 5.71
C ILE A 136 -1.62 -5.32 6.95
N ALA A 137 -0.40 -5.84 6.83
CA ALA A 137 0.64 -5.67 7.83
C ALA A 137 1.40 -4.36 7.57
N THR A 138 1.66 -3.63 8.65
CA THR A 138 2.40 -2.37 8.65
C THR A 138 3.54 -2.47 9.64
N TYR A 139 4.76 -2.09 9.24
CA TYR A 139 5.93 -2.22 10.09
C TYR A 139 7.03 -1.23 9.68
N MET A 140 7.97 -1.00 10.58
CA MET A 140 9.19 -0.24 10.30
C MET A 140 10.31 -1.21 9.96
N GLU A 141 11.00 -0.98 8.85
CA GLU A 141 12.26 -1.65 8.51
C GLU A 141 13.29 -0.57 8.17
N ASP A 142 14.44 -0.55 8.85
CA ASP A 142 15.48 0.47 8.66
C ASP A 142 14.97 1.91 8.69
N LYS A 143 14.03 2.20 9.61
CA LYS A 143 13.33 3.50 9.75
C LYS A 143 12.44 3.89 8.55
N VAL A 144 12.21 2.96 7.63
CA VAL A 144 11.31 3.11 6.49
C VAL A 144 10.00 2.38 6.80
N TYR A 145 8.89 3.09 6.63
CA TYR A 145 7.57 2.53 6.78
C TYR A 145 7.24 1.58 5.61
N ARG A 146 6.81 0.36 5.93
CA ARG A 146 6.41 -0.66 4.98
C ARG A 146 4.98 -1.14 5.19
N GLU A 147 4.36 -1.50 4.08
CA GLU A 147 3.01 -2.05 3.99
C GLU A 147 3.10 -3.33 3.16
N VAL A 148 2.48 -4.40 3.65
CA VAL A 148 2.38 -5.68 2.93
C VAL A 148 0.95 -6.19 3.05
N LEU A 149 0.34 -6.52 1.91
CA LEU A 149 -0.98 -7.15 1.91
C LEU A 149 -0.82 -8.62 2.34
N LEU A 150 -1.49 -9.01 3.42
CA LEU A 150 -1.50 -10.40 3.90
C LEU A 150 -2.61 -11.23 3.26
N GLY A 151 -3.75 -10.62 2.98
CA GLY A 151 -4.89 -11.30 2.36
C GLY A 151 -6.07 -10.39 2.10
N SER A 152 -6.99 -10.85 1.26
CA SER A 152 -8.24 -10.14 0.96
C SER A 152 -9.39 -11.13 0.93
N ILE A 153 -10.25 -11.08 1.95
CA ILE A 153 -11.36 -12.03 2.13
C ILE A 153 -12.64 -11.52 1.47
N TYR A 154 -13.38 -12.44 0.86
CA TYR A 154 -14.71 -12.22 0.29
C TYR A 154 -15.79 -12.56 1.31
N GLY A 155 -16.70 -11.61 1.55
CA GLY A 155 -17.82 -11.82 2.46
C GLY A 155 -19.13 -11.23 1.92
N LYS A 156 -20.25 -11.80 2.33
CA LYS A 156 -21.56 -11.16 2.24
C LYS A 156 -21.82 -10.41 3.56
N SER A 157 -22.26 -9.16 3.42
CA SER A 157 -22.76 -8.25 4.45
C SER A 157 -21.77 -7.72 5.48
N ILE A 158 -21.40 -6.43 5.35
CA ILE A 158 -21.25 -5.50 6.47
C ILE A 158 -21.81 -4.13 6.06
N THR A 159 -22.81 -3.65 6.79
CA THR A 159 -23.45 -2.34 6.66
C THR A 159 -22.52 -1.22 7.16
N SER A 160 -22.23 -0.23 6.31
CA SER A 160 -21.48 0.98 6.69
C SER A 160 -22.40 2.03 7.34
N PRO A 161 -21.94 2.76 8.37
CA PRO A 161 -22.69 3.84 9.00
C PRO A 161 -22.54 5.16 8.23
N ALA A 162 -23.59 6.00 8.30
CA ALA A 162 -23.70 7.29 7.65
C ALA A 162 -23.27 8.44 8.58
N VAL A 163 -22.56 9.44 8.03
CA VAL A 163 -22.12 10.65 8.76
C VAL A 163 -23.12 11.81 8.57
N LEU A 164 -23.34 12.55 9.66
CA LEU A 164 -24.31 13.63 9.83
C LEU A 164 -23.77 14.97 9.31
N ILE A 165 -24.53 15.61 8.41
CA ILE A 165 -24.42 17.02 8.02
C ILE A 165 -25.53 17.81 8.76
N GLY A 166 -25.32 19.07 9.13
CA GLY A 166 -26.39 19.92 9.70
C GLY A 166 -27.63 20.01 8.79
N ASP A 167 -28.83 20.04 9.36
CA ASP A 167 -30.11 19.82 8.66
C ASP A 167 -30.36 20.77 7.48
N ASN A 168 -29.90 22.02 7.59
CA ASN A 168 -30.05 23.01 6.52
C ASN A 168 -29.08 22.83 5.36
N LEU A 169 -27.90 22.24 5.57
CA LEU A 169 -26.94 21.94 4.50
C LEU A 169 -27.27 20.60 3.83
N LYS A 170 -27.76 19.61 4.61
CA LYS A 170 -28.33 18.36 4.07
C LYS A 170 -29.40 18.64 3.04
N LYS A 171 -30.31 19.57 3.33
CA LYS A 171 -31.40 19.94 2.44
C LYS A 171 -30.89 20.54 1.13
N THR A 172 -30.03 21.55 1.22
CA THR A 172 -29.42 22.19 0.04
C THR A 172 -28.66 21.19 -0.83
N ILE A 173 -27.86 20.29 -0.24
CA ILE A 173 -27.14 19.27 -1.01
C ILE A 173 -28.11 18.29 -1.68
N SER A 174 -29.22 17.94 -1.01
CA SER A 174 -30.24 17.03 -1.56
C SER A 174 -31.01 17.67 -2.72
N GLU A 175 -31.27 18.97 -2.67
CA GLU A 175 -31.87 19.73 -3.77
C GLU A 175 -30.93 19.78 -4.99
N VAL A 176 -29.64 20.09 -4.79
CA VAL A 176 -28.64 20.01 -5.87
C VAL A 176 -28.55 18.61 -6.45
N ASP A 177 -28.57 17.59 -5.60
CA ASP A 177 -28.50 16.19 -6.02
C ASP A 177 -29.70 15.82 -6.92
N LYS A 178 -30.90 16.33 -6.62
CA LYS A 178 -32.10 16.16 -7.44
C LYS A 178 -31.95 16.84 -8.81
N VAL A 179 -31.49 18.09 -8.83
CA VAL A 179 -31.26 18.86 -10.07
C VAL A 179 -30.22 18.17 -10.95
N VAL A 180 -29.11 17.72 -10.37
CA VAL A 180 -28.07 16.95 -11.07
C VAL A 180 -28.62 15.64 -11.63
N SER A 181 -29.56 14.97 -10.94
CA SER A 181 -30.25 13.81 -11.51
C SER A 181 -31.05 14.18 -12.76
N GLN A 182 -31.80 15.28 -12.73
CA GLN A 182 -32.57 15.75 -13.90
C GLN A 182 -31.66 16.09 -15.07
N LEU A 183 -30.56 16.80 -14.81
CA LEU A 183 -29.55 17.17 -15.83
C LEU A 183 -28.83 15.98 -16.46
N ARG A 184 -28.88 14.79 -15.84
CA ARG A 184 -28.31 13.56 -16.39
C ARG A 184 -29.29 12.77 -17.26
N ASN A 185 -30.57 13.14 -17.28
CA ASN A 185 -31.54 12.54 -18.20
C ASN A 185 -31.18 12.85 -19.65
N LEU A 186 -31.48 11.94 -20.56
CA LEU A 186 -30.97 11.99 -21.93
C LEU A 186 -31.28 13.32 -22.65
N LYS A 187 -32.52 13.82 -22.51
CA LYS A 187 -33.00 15.07 -23.10
C LYS A 187 -32.28 16.30 -22.51
N ALA A 188 -32.28 16.43 -21.18
CA ALA A 188 -31.64 17.55 -20.48
C ALA A 188 -30.12 17.55 -20.66
N ALA A 189 -29.49 16.37 -20.65
CA ALA A 189 -28.06 16.21 -20.90
C ALA A 189 -27.67 16.57 -22.34
N GLY A 190 -28.55 16.30 -23.31
CA GLY A 190 -28.40 16.72 -24.70
C GLY A 190 -28.42 18.24 -24.82
N ALA A 191 -29.47 18.87 -24.31
CA ALA A 191 -29.62 20.33 -24.34
C ALA A 191 -28.50 21.05 -23.56
N LEU A 192 -28.06 20.50 -22.41
CA LEU A 192 -26.96 21.06 -21.63
C LEU A 192 -25.64 21.09 -22.42
N ARG A 193 -25.38 20.08 -23.27
CA ARG A 193 -24.16 20.00 -24.10
C ARG A 193 -24.11 21.07 -25.19
N GLU A 194 -25.27 21.58 -25.61
CA GLU A 194 -25.34 22.70 -26.56
C GLU A 194 -24.97 24.03 -25.88
N LEU A 195 -25.19 24.14 -24.56
CA LEU A 195 -24.93 25.34 -23.77
C LEU A 195 -23.55 25.37 -23.11
N THR A 196 -22.99 24.21 -22.77
CA THR A 196 -21.69 24.10 -22.09
C THR A 196 -20.98 22.79 -22.43
N PRO A 197 -19.63 22.81 -22.56
CA PRO A 197 -18.85 21.57 -22.71
C PRO A 197 -18.84 20.70 -21.45
N LEU A 198 -19.33 21.20 -20.31
CA LEU A 198 -19.30 20.49 -19.03
C LEU A 198 -20.55 19.63 -18.82
N CYS A 199 -20.34 18.39 -18.37
CA CYS A 199 -21.43 17.52 -17.94
C CYS A 199 -21.70 17.59 -16.43
N ALA A 200 -22.95 17.32 -16.05
CA ALA A 200 -23.35 17.18 -14.65
C ALA A 200 -22.74 15.91 -14.01
N VAL A 201 -22.26 16.04 -12.77
CA VAL A 201 -21.58 14.97 -12.02
C VAL A 201 -22.40 14.62 -10.79
N LYS A 202 -22.84 13.36 -10.67
CA LYS A 202 -23.62 12.87 -9.53
C LYS A 202 -22.70 12.42 -8.40
N ARG A 203 -23.06 12.73 -7.16
CA ARG A 203 -22.35 12.23 -5.98
C ARG A 203 -22.66 10.76 -5.68
N THR A 204 -21.76 10.12 -4.94
CA THR A 204 -21.99 8.87 -4.22
C THR A 204 -22.25 9.22 -2.75
N VAL A 205 -23.38 8.78 -2.19
CA VAL A 205 -23.85 9.24 -0.87
C VAL A 205 -22.84 9.00 0.25
N THR A 206 -22.04 7.93 0.15
CA THR A 206 -21.03 7.55 1.14
C THR A 206 -19.69 8.28 1.01
N SER A 207 -19.52 9.19 0.04
CA SER A 207 -18.23 9.84 -0.22
C SER A 207 -18.32 11.37 -0.24
N TRP A 208 -17.66 12.01 0.73
CA TRP A 208 -17.56 13.47 0.84
C TRP A 208 -16.93 14.12 -0.40
N SER A 209 -15.85 13.52 -0.91
CA SER A 209 -15.15 13.98 -2.12
C SER A 209 -16.06 14.05 -3.35
N SER A 210 -17.00 13.12 -3.47
CA SER A 210 -17.98 13.11 -4.56
C SER A 210 -19.03 14.21 -4.40
N THR A 211 -19.38 14.55 -3.15
CA THR A 211 -20.28 15.66 -2.83
C THR A 211 -19.63 16.99 -3.18
N HIS A 212 -18.37 17.20 -2.79
CA HIS A 212 -17.60 18.39 -3.19
C HIS A 212 -17.55 18.55 -4.72
N LYS A 213 -17.15 17.49 -5.44
CA LYS A 213 -17.08 17.50 -6.91
C LYS A 213 -18.43 17.80 -7.57
N MET A 214 -19.53 17.28 -7.03
CA MET A 214 -20.89 17.57 -7.51
C MET A 214 -21.23 19.04 -7.34
N LEU A 215 -21.00 19.62 -6.15
CA LEU A 215 -21.30 21.01 -5.84
C LEU A 215 -20.45 21.96 -6.69
N GLU A 216 -19.15 21.72 -6.77
CA GLU A 216 -18.21 22.49 -7.59
C GLU A 216 -18.62 22.45 -9.08
N ARG A 217 -18.96 21.26 -9.60
CA ARG A 217 -19.41 21.11 -10.98
C ARG A 217 -20.74 21.83 -11.21
N PHE A 218 -21.67 21.72 -10.27
CA PHE A 218 -22.99 22.34 -10.37
C PHE A 218 -22.87 23.87 -10.48
N LEU A 219 -22.06 24.52 -9.66
CA LEU A 219 -21.85 25.97 -9.73
C LEU A 219 -21.30 26.43 -11.09
N LYS A 220 -20.46 25.62 -11.75
CA LYS A 220 -19.93 25.92 -13.09
C LYS A 220 -20.98 25.79 -14.20
N ILE A 221 -22.01 24.98 -14.01
CA ILE A 221 -23.08 24.74 -15.00
C ILE A 221 -24.40 25.43 -14.64
N GLU A 222 -24.50 26.08 -13.48
CA GLU A 222 -25.74 26.63 -12.93
C GLU A 222 -26.43 27.61 -13.91
N SER A 223 -25.66 28.48 -14.57
CA SER A 223 -26.18 29.45 -15.54
C SER A 223 -26.76 28.81 -16.79
N ALA A 224 -26.18 27.68 -17.24
CA ALA A 224 -26.68 26.90 -18.37
C ALA A 224 -27.90 26.05 -17.94
N ALA A 225 -27.86 25.46 -16.75
CA ALA A 225 -28.97 24.68 -16.22
C ALA A 225 -30.25 25.51 -16.05
N LYS A 226 -30.13 26.80 -15.69
CA LYS A 226 -31.26 27.74 -15.59
C LYS A 226 -31.96 28.06 -16.91
N GLN A 227 -31.35 27.76 -18.05
CA GLN A 227 -31.95 27.97 -19.38
C GLN A 227 -32.78 26.78 -19.84
N LEU A 228 -32.77 25.67 -19.09
CA LEU A 228 -33.51 24.45 -19.44
C LEU A 228 -34.87 24.46 -18.74
N ASP A 229 -35.95 24.31 -19.52
CA ASP A 229 -37.33 24.34 -19.01
C ASP A 229 -37.67 23.10 -18.14
N ASP A 230 -37.04 21.95 -18.42
CA ASP A 230 -37.35 20.66 -17.78
C ASP A 230 -36.52 20.38 -16.50
N VAL A 231 -35.87 21.40 -15.93
CA VAL A 231 -34.94 21.24 -14.80
C VAL A 231 -35.32 22.17 -13.65
N ASP A 232 -35.37 21.64 -12.43
CA ASP A 232 -35.71 22.43 -11.24
C ASP A 232 -34.61 23.49 -10.98
N THR A 233 -35.02 24.72 -10.68
CA THR A 233 -34.09 25.80 -10.32
C THR A 233 -33.78 25.80 -8.83
N ILE A 234 -32.51 25.98 -8.48
CA ILE A 234 -32.08 26.18 -7.09
C ILE A 234 -32.25 27.64 -6.71
N ARG A 235 -32.68 27.89 -5.45
CA ARG A 235 -32.81 29.24 -4.91
C ARG A 235 -31.45 29.92 -4.89
N ARG A 236 -31.40 31.21 -5.25
CA ARG A 236 -30.16 32.00 -5.21
C ARG A 236 -29.49 31.95 -3.84
N ALA A 237 -30.25 31.99 -2.76
CA ALA A 237 -29.73 31.88 -1.39
C ALA A 237 -28.97 30.56 -1.15
N ASP A 238 -29.46 29.45 -1.71
CA ASP A 238 -28.82 28.15 -1.57
C ASP A 238 -27.56 28.04 -2.43
N SER A 239 -27.57 28.60 -3.65
CA SER A 239 -26.35 28.72 -4.48
C SER A 239 -25.27 29.55 -3.81
N GLU A 240 -25.62 30.69 -3.19
CA GLU A 240 -24.65 31.50 -2.45
C GLU A 240 -24.12 30.78 -1.21
N ARG A 241 -24.97 30.05 -0.47
CA ARG A 241 -24.53 29.20 0.65
C ARG A 241 -23.52 28.13 0.21
N ILE A 242 -23.74 27.50 -0.95
CA ILE A 242 -22.79 26.53 -1.51
C ILE A 242 -21.46 27.23 -1.84
N LYS A 243 -21.48 28.41 -2.45
CA LYS A 243 -20.24 29.18 -2.74
C LYS A 243 -19.48 29.56 -1.46
N THR A 244 -20.19 29.93 -0.40
CA THR A 244 -19.55 30.26 0.89
C THR A 244 -18.87 29.06 1.53
N ILE A 245 -19.47 27.87 1.46
CA ILE A 245 -18.93 26.69 2.14
C ILE A 245 -17.88 25.93 1.32
N LEU A 246 -17.88 26.09 -0.01
CA LEU A 246 -17.00 25.33 -0.90
C LEU A 246 -15.51 25.45 -0.55
N PRO A 247 -14.95 26.64 -0.21
CA PRO A 247 -13.55 26.76 0.19
C PRO A 247 -13.23 25.98 1.47
N THR A 248 -14.13 25.97 2.46
CA THR A 248 -13.98 25.17 3.68
C THR A 248 -13.97 23.68 3.35
N LEU A 249 -14.85 23.23 2.45
CA LEU A 249 -14.84 21.84 1.96
C LEU A 249 -13.56 21.49 1.21
N GLU A 250 -12.97 22.44 0.49
CA GLU A 250 -11.70 22.27 -0.22
C GLU A 250 -10.53 22.07 0.78
N ASN A 251 -10.47 22.84 1.85
CA ASN A 251 -9.49 22.65 2.93
C ASN A 251 -9.62 21.25 3.58
N PHE A 252 -10.84 20.81 3.87
CA PHE A 252 -11.08 19.46 4.41
C PHE A 252 -10.65 18.38 3.40
N MET A 253 -10.94 18.59 2.12
CA MET A 253 -10.51 17.69 1.06
C MET A 253 -8.99 17.61 0.92
N SER A 254 -8.27 18.71 1.07
CA SER A 254 -6.80 18.69 1.05
C SER A 254 -6.26 17.89 2.23
N VAL A 255 -6.78 18.11 3.45
CA VAL A 255 -6.38 17.36 4.64
C VAL A 255 -6.65 15.87 4.45
N MET A 256 -7.86 15.48 4.02
CA MET A 256 -8.19 14.08 3.77
C MET A 256 -7.30 13.44 2.70
N THR A 257 -6.91 14.19 1.68
CA THR A 257 -5.99 13.70 0.63
C THR A 257 -4.57 13.51 1.17
N GLU A 258 -4.09 14.41 2.02
CA GLU A 258 -2.79 14.29 2.70
C GLU A 258 -2.77 13.08 3.65
N LEU A 259 -3.83 12.89 4.42
CA LEU A 259 -4.03 11.72 5.29
C LEU A 259 -4.10 10.42 4.49
N GLN A 260 -4.46 10.47 3.20
CA GLN A 260 -4.47 9.30 2.32
C GLN A 260 -3.09 8.91 1.76
N LYS A 261 -2.04 9.71 1.98
CA LYS A 261 -0.68 9.40 1.52
C LYS A 261 -0.10 8.15 2.20
N LYS A 262 0.91 7.55 1.57
CA LYS A 262 1.61 6.40 2.13
C LYS A 262 2.48 6.84 3.32
N GLY A 263 2.46 6.07 4.42
CA GLY A 263 3.27 6.36 5.60
C GLY A 263 2.62 7.30 6.63
N GLN A 264 1.32 7.56 6.52
CA GLN A 264 0.59 8.30 7.54
C GLN A 264 0.40 7.45 8.79
N HIS A 265 0.91 7.95 9.91
CA HIS A 265 0.93 7.27 11.21
C HIS A 265 0.12 8.05 12.24
N ILE A 266 -0.25 7.39 13.34
CA ILE A 266 -1.16 7.94 14.33
C ILE A 266 -0.77 9.32 14.88
N GLY A 267 0.54 9.59 15.07
CA GLY A 267 1.03 10.90 15.53
C GLY A 267 0.72 12.05 14.56
N ALA A 268 1.02 11.88 13.27
CA ALA A 268 0.74 12.87 12.22
C ALA A 268 -0.77 13.12 12.03
N VAL A 269 -1.59 12.07 12.16
CA VAL A 269 -3.06 12.23 12.10
C VAL A 269 -3.54 13.07 13.28
N HIS A 270 -3.10 12.75 14.50
CA HIS A 270 -3.41 13.51 15.70
C HIS A 270 -2.97 14.96 15.60
N GLU A 271 -1.74 15.22 15.15
CA GLU A 271 -1.22 16.58 14.95
C GLU A 271 -2.06 17.36 13.93
N THR A 272 -2.40 16.73 12.80
CA THR A 272 -3.22 17.36 11.75
C THR A 272 -4.63 17.67 12.24
N PHE A 273 -5.24 16.76 13.00
CA PHE A 273 -6.58 16.97 13.57
C PHE A 273 -6.57 18.03 14.68
N GLN A 274 -5.54 18.07 15.51
CA GLN A 274 -5.38 19.10 16.52
C GLN A 274 -5.31 20.49 15.89
N LEU A 275 -4.49 20.66 14.84
CA LEU A 275 -4.42 21.91 14.07
C LEU A 275 -5.76 22.25 13.40
N MET A 276 -6.47 21.24 12.90
CA MET A 276 -7.80 21.43 12.31
C MET A 276 -8.86 21.84 13.33
N VAL A 277 -8.76 21.40 14.59
CA VAL A 277 -9.63 21.84 15.69
C VAL A 277 -9.30 23.28 16.12
N GLU A 278 -8.03 23.69 16.04
CA GLU A 278 -7.65 25.09 16.28
C GLU A 278 -8.28 26.03 15.24
N ASP A 279 -8.27 25.64 13.97
CA ASP A 279 -8.90 26.40 12.88
C ASP A 279 -10.43 26.31 12.87
N TYR A 280 -10.98 25.16 13.29
CA TYR A 280 -12.42 24.85 13.28
C TYR A 280 -12.86 24.26 14.64
N PRO A 281 -13.03 25.09 15.68
CA PRO A 281 -13.37 24.63 17.03
C PRO A 281 -14.67 23.81 17.11
N GLU A 282 -15.61 24.04 16.19
CA GLU A 282 -16.85 23.29 16.06
C GLU A 282 -16.65 21.79 15.75
N LEU A 283 -15.46 21.38 15.33
CA LEU A 283 -15.11 19.98 15.07
C LEU A 283 -14.52 19.26 16.29
N GLY A 284 -14.34 19.95 17.41
CA GLY A 284 -13.71 19.40 18.62
C GLY A 284 -14.39 18.11 19.10
N ASP A 285 -15.73 18.07 19.10
CA ASP A 285 -16.50 16.89 19.52
C ASP A 285 -16.22 15.62 18.69
N TYR A 286 -15.62 15.77 17.50
CA TYR A 286 -15.31 14.68 16.57
C TYR A 286 -13.81 14.45 16.39
N LEU A 287 -12.99 15.50 16.38
CA LEU A 287 -11.58 15.43 16.01
C LEU A 287 -10.61 15.63 17.17
N ALA A 288 -11.09 16.09 18.33
CA ALA A 288 -10.23 16.20 19.49
C ALA A 288 -9.73 14.82 19.95
N ALA A 289 -8.54 14.79 20.56
CA ALA A 289 -7.92 13.55 21.02
C ALA A 289 -8.76 12.79 22.08
N ASP A 290 -9.65 13.48 22.79
CA ASP A 290 -10.58 12.96 23.79
C ASP A 290 -12.04 12.88 23.30
N ALA A 291 -12.26 13.04 21.99
CA ALA A 291 -13.58 12.92 21.40
C ALA A 291 -14.21 11.55 21.72
N SER A 292 -15.52 11.56 21.99
CA SER A 292 -16.28 10.34 22.38
C SER A 292 -16.26 9.21 21.34
N ILE A 293 -15.85 9.51 20.10
CA ILE A 293 -15.71 8.55 19.02
C ILE A 293 -14.35 7.82 19.02
N SER A 294 -13.39 8.27 19.83
CA SER A 294 -12.08 7.62 19.94
C SER A 294 -12.21 6.35 20.77
N ASP A 295 -11.86 5.20 20.18
CA ASP A 295 -11.94 3.91 20.86
C ASP A 295 -10.90 3.77 21.99
N SER A 296 -9.72 4.42 21.85
CA SER A 296 -8.61 4.25 22.79
C SER A 296 -7.76 5.52 23.01
N PRO A 297 -8.36 6.65 23.45
CA PRO A 297 -7.71 7.97 23.45
C PRO A 297 -6.39 8.01 24.24
N VAL A 298 -6.31 7.28 25.36
CA VAL A 298 -5.08 7.17 26.18
C VAL A 298 -3.95 6.46 25.43
N PHE A 299 -4.27 5.40 24.68
CA PHE A 299 -3.29 4.66 23.88
C PHE A 299 -2.80 5.49 22.68
N GLU A 300 -3.72 6.17 21.99
CA GLU A 300 -3.38 7.00 20.83
C GLU A 300 -2.49 8.18 21.24
N SER A 301 -2.83 8.86 22.33
CA SER A 301 -2.01 9.92 22.95
C SER A 301 -0.63 9.41 23.32
N ALA A 302 -0.54 8.23 23.95
CA ALA A 302 0.73 7.62 24.32
C ALA A 302 1.61 7.31 23.09
N CYS A 303 1.02 6.82 22.00
CA CYS A 303 1.72 6.58 20.75
C CYS A 303 2.22 7.89 20.11
N ALA A 304 1.39 8.92 20.06
CA ALA A 304 1.77 10.23 19.52
C ALA A 304 2.94 10.86 20.30
N LYS A 305 2.88 10.85 21.64
CA LYS A 305 3.98 11.33 22.51
C LYS A 305 5.26 10.53 22.30
N THR A 306 5.15 9.22 22.13
CA THR A 306 6.31 8.34 21.90
C THR A 306 6.97 8.63 20.54
N ILE A 307 6.16 8.81 19.48
CA ILE A 307 6.65 9.15 18.13
C ILE A 307 7.36 10.51 18.13
N ASN A 308 6.84 11.48 18.88
CA ASN A 308 7.39 12.84 18.97
C ASN A 308 8.59 12.95 19.92
N GLY A 309 9.08 11.85 20.50
CA GLY A 309 10.19 11.85 21.45
C GLY A 309 9.86 12.47 22.81
N GLN A 310 8.57 12.63 23.13
CA GLN A 310 8.06 13.22 24.37
C GLN A 310 7.77 12.16 25.44
N GLN A 311 8.63 11.13 25.53
CA GLN A 311 8.46 9.99 26.44
C GLN A 311 8.41 10.41 27.93
N GLU A 312 9.01 11.55 28.25
CA GLU A 312 9.03 12.11 29.60
C GLU A 312 7.66 12.67 30.04
N LEU A 313 6.78 12.97 29.08
CA LEU A 313 5.43 13.51 29.30
C LEU A 313 4.35 12.42 29.38
N LEU A 314 4.74 11.14 29.30
CA LEU A 314 3.82 10.02 29.42
C LEU A 314 3.31 9.89 30.86
N THR A 315 1.98 9.91 31.02
CA THR A 315 1.34 9.63 32.30
C THR A 315 1.49 8.15 32.68
N ASN A 316 1.30 7.81 33.95
CA ASN A 316 1.35 6.41 34.38
C ASN A 316 0.30 5.53 33.67
N GLU A 317 -0.85 6.10 33.32
CA GLU A 317 -1.92 5.42 32.60
C GLU A 317 -1.51 5.16 31.14
N GLU A 318 -0.93 6.16 30.48
CA GLU A 318 -0.37 6.04 29.13
C GLU A 318 0.76 5.00 29.08
N LYS A 319 1.67 5.03 30.06
CA LYS A 319 2.75 4.05 30.18
C LYS A 319 2.24 2.63 30.31
N ALA A 320 1.13 2.42 31.03
CA ALA A 320 0.51 1.10 31.15
C ALA A 320 0.00 0.57 29.80
N GLN A 321 -0.53 1.45 28.94
CA GLN A 321 -1.02 1.08 27.61
C GLN A 321 0.10 0.72 26.63
N VAL A 322 1.23 1.45 26.67
CA VAL A 322 2.37 1.20 25.77
C VAL A 322 3.45 0.28 26.37
N HIS A 323 3.24 -0.26 27.58
CA HIS A 323 4.21 -1.09 28.27
C HIS A 323 4.68 -2.30 27.44
N HIS A 324 3.82 -2.85 26.58
CA HIS A 324 4.17 -3.98 25.72
C HIS A 324 5.19 -3.62 24.63
N PHE A 325 5.34 -2.33 24.31
CA PHE A 325 6.34 -1.85 23.35
C PHE A 325 7.70 -1.57 23.99
N LEU A 326 7.86 -1.62 25.31
CA LEU A 326 9.13 -1.31 25.96
C LEU A 326 10.26 -2.20 25.45
N VAL A 327 11.32 -1.58 24.92
CA VAL A 327 12.55 -2.28 24.57
C VAL A 327 13.19 -2.72 25.87
N ARG A 328 13.08 -4.00 26.19
CA ARG A 328 13.83 -4.57 27.31
C ARG A 328 15.31 -4.51 26.92
N PRO A 329 16.17 -3.83 27.70
CA PRO A 329 17.60 -3.87 27.43
C PRO A 329 18.03 -5.34 27.48
N THR A 330 18.63 -5.81 26.38
CA THR A 330 19.28 -7.11 26.33
C THR A 330 20.29 -7.14 27.49
N PRO A 331 20.30 -8.16 28.36
CA PRO A 331 21.34 -8.27 29.37
C PRO A 331 22.68 -8.29 28.64
N GLN A 332 23.43 -7.19 28.67
CA GLN A 332 24.84 -7.24 28.31
C GLN A 332 25.47 -8.14 29.36
N GLU A 333 26.01 -9.28 28.91
CA GLU A 333 26.91 -10.04 29.78
C GLU A 333 27.97 -9.06 30.29
N PRO A 334 28.21 -9.00 31.60
CA PRO A 334 29.17 -8.06 32.15
C PRO A 334 30.50 -8.32 31.45
N VAL A 335 31.00 -7.31 30.75
CA VAL A 335 32.36 -7.33 30.21
C VAL A 335 33.28 -7.58 31.40
N GLU A 336 33.84 -8.78 31.47
CA GLU A 336 34.84 -9.14 32.46
C GLU A 336 36.09 -8.30 32.19
N GLY A 337 36.11 -7.12 32.78
CA GLY A 337 37.14 -6.11 32.56
C GLY A 337 37.43 -5.33 33.83
N SER A 338 38.20 -5.96 34.72
CA SER A 338 39.11 -5.34 35.70
C SER A 338 38.57 -4.21 36.60
N ASN A 339 38.07 -4.57 37.79
CA ASN A 339 38.44 -3.90 39.04
C ASN A 339 38.08 -4.79 40.25
N ALA A 340 38.84 -5.87 40.40
CA ALA A 340 38.91 -6.63 41.63
C ALA A 340 39.57 -5.75 42.71
N GLY A 341 38.84 -5.33 43.75
CA GLY A 341 39.52 -4.75 44.92
C GLY A 341 38.74 -3.94 45.96
N LYS A 342 37.46 -3.58 45.77
CA LYS A 342 36.68 -2.90 46.83
C LYS A 342 35.35 -3.59 47.08
N ARG A 343 35.18 -4.16 48.28
CA ARG A 343 33.88 -4.60 48.81
C ARG A 343 32.97 -3.38 48.90
N HIS A 344 32.16 -3.14 47.87
CA HIS A 344 31.13 -2.11 47.90
C HIS A 344 30.19 -2.39 49.07
N SER A 345 30.08 -1.44 50.01
CA SER A 345 29.14 -1.56 51.12
C SER A 345 27.72 -1.79 50.57
N TYR A 346 26.85 -2.45 51.34
CA TYR A 346 25.47 -2.70 50.92
C TYR A 346 24.75 -1.40 50.48
N ALA A 347 25.01 -0.29 51.19
CA ALA A 347 24.49 1.04 50.82
C ALA A 347 25.00 1.53 49.46
N SER A 348 26.24 1.19 49.08
CA SER A 348 26.81 1.53 47.78
C SER A 348 26.14 0.74 46.66
N ARG A 349 25.94 -0.58 46.87
CA ARG A 349 25.18 -1.44 45.94
C ARG A 349 23.71 -1.01 45.78
N LEU A 350 23.08 -0.51 46.85
CA LEU A 350 21.73 0.06 46.78
C LEU A 350 21.71 1.39 46.01
N ARG A 351 22.72 2.25 46.19
CA ARG A 351 22.85 3.50 45.42
C ARG A 351 23.12 3.22 43.95
N ASP A 352 23.94 2.22 43.63
CA ASP A 352 24.20 1.81 42.26
C ASP A 352 22.95 1.22 41.62
N ARG A 353 22.18 0.36 42.32
CA ARG A 353 20.85 -0.10 41.86
C ARG A 353 19.86 1.05 41.68
N LYS A 354 19.84 2.03 42.59
CA LYS A 354 18.96 3.21 42.50
C LYS A 354 19.37 4.15 41.38
N ARG A 355 20.68 4.26 41.10
CA ARG A 355 21.25 5.05 40.00
C ARG A 355 20.97 4.37 38.67
N GLN A 356 21.24 3.07 38.57
CA GLN A 356 20.90 2.22 37.42
C GLN A 356 19.40 2.30 37.09
N ARG A 357 18.52 2.16 38.08
CA ARG A 357 17.05 2.31 37.90
C ARG A 357 16.61 3.72 37.50
N ARG A 358 17.40 4.76 37.82
CA ARG A 358 17.15 6.15 37.40
C ARG A 358 17.72 6.46 36.01
N THR A 359 18.70 5.69 35.54
CA THR A 359 19.33 5.86 34.21
C THR A 359 18.74 4.99 33.11
N VAL A 360 17.90 3.99 33.43
CA VAL A 360 17.10 3.29 32.40
C VAL A 360 15.97 4.23 32.02
N CYS A 361 16.21 5.08 31.01
CA CYS A 361 15.12 5.70 30.28
C CYS A 361 14.31 4.56 29.63
N GLU A 362 13.00 4.60 29.75
CA GLU A 362 12.10 3.65 29.09
C GLU A 362 12.22 3.88 27.58
N GLU A 363 13.00 3.05 26.90
CA GLU A 363 13.19 3.14 25.46
C GLU A 363 12.04 2.41 24.75
N TYR A 364 11.41 3.11 23.81
CA TYR A 364 10.35 2.57 22.97
C TYR A 364 10.84 2.47 21.51
N PRO A 365 10.41 1.43 20.77
CA PRO A 365 10.69 1.31 19.35
C PRO A 365 9.94 2.39 18.58
N ASP A 366 10.31 2.53 17.31
CA ASP A 366 9.66 3.45 16.40
C ASP A 366 8.21 3.02 16.10
N LEU A 367 7.25 3.67 16.75
CA LEU A 367 5.81 3.35 16.63
C LEU A 367 5.14 3.92 15.37
N ARG A 368 5.91 4.48 14.43
CA ARG A 368 5.38 5.03 13.17
C ARG A 368 4.72 3.99 12.25
N PHE A 369 4.84 2.70 12.57
CA PHE A 369 4.07 1.66 11.89
C PHE A 369 2.58 1.65 12.29
N ILE A 370 2.21 2.21 13.44
CA ILE A 370 0.81 2.30 13.87
C ILE A 370 0.10 3.31 12.97
N ALA A 371 -0.73 2.80 12.06
CA ALA A 371 -1.52 3.62 11.16
C ALA A 371 -2.55 4.43 11.95
N GLY A 372 -2.68 5.73 11.65
CA GLY A 372 -3.66 6.60 12.30
C GLY A 372 -5.07 6.51 11.70
N THR A 373 -5.19 5.92 10.51
CA THR A 373 -6.43 5.73 9.76
C THR A 373 -6.28 4.50 8.86
N SER A 374 -7.30 4.13 8.07
CA SER A 374 -7.23 3.03 7.09
C SER A 374 -6.79 3.34 5.63
N PRO A 375 -6.04 4.41 5.28
CA PRO A 375 -5.64 4.73 3.90
C PRO A 375 -5.01 3.60 3.09
N PRO A 376 -4.14 2.74 3.64
CA PRO A 376 -3.58 1.66 2.85
C PRO A 376 -4.66 0.69 2.33
N ALA A 377 -5.74 0.52 3.09
CA ALA A 377 -6.88 -0.28 2.68
C ALA A 377 -7.75 0.45 1.65
N GLU A 378 -8.03 1.74 1.84
CA GLU A 378 -8.75 2.53 0.84
C GLU A 378 -8.03 2.55 -0.51
N ARG A 379 -6.69 2.71 -0.51
CA ARG A 379 -5.84 2.63 -1.71
C ARG A 379 -5.92 1.24 -2.34
N LEU A 380 -5.90 0.19 -1.52
CA LEU A 380 -6.08 -1.18 -1.99
C LEU A 380 -7.44 -1.36 -2.67
N PHE A 381 -8.53 -0.87 -2.06
CA PHE A 381 -9.88 -0.98 -2.62
C PHE A 381 -10.06 -0.16 -3.89
N SER A 382 -9.41 0.99 -3.99
CA SER A 382 -9.35 1.77 -5.23
C SER A 382 -8.63 0.99 -6.34
N SER A 383 -7.48 0.39 -6.02
CA SER A 383 -6.76 -0.50 -6.95
C SER A 383 -7.59 -1.72 -7.34
N ALA A 384 -8.28 -2.35 -6.39
CA ALA A 384 -9.16 -3.50 -6.59
C ALA A 384 -10.26 -3.21 -7.63
N LYS A 385 -10.91 -2.02 -7.56
CA LYS A 385 -11.89 -1.58 -8.56
C LYS A 385 -11.31 -1.54 -9.97
N HIS A 386 -10.04 -1.17 -10.12
CA HIS A 386 -9.35 -1.18 -11.42
C HIS A 386 -8.91 -2.58 -11.87
N VAL A 387 -8.70 -3.51 -10.94
CA VAL A 387 -8.43 -4.93 -11.23
C VAL A 387 -9.73 -5.62 -11.69
N LEU A 388 -10.89 -5.29 -11.10
CA LEU A 388 -12.23 -5.81 -11.42
C LEU A 388 -12.92 -5.12 -12.61
N ARG A 389 -12.15 -4.71 -13.64
CA ARG A 389 -12.72 -4.15 -14.88
C ARG A 389 -13.75 -5.09 -15.51
N SER A 390 -14.62 -4.53 -16.37
CA SER A 390 -15.64 -5.31 -17.12
C SER A 390 -15.08 -6.54 -17.82
N THR A 391 -13.84 -6.45 -18.31
CA THR A 391 -13.10 -7.52 -18.99
C THR A 391 -12.65 -8.66 -18.07
N ARG A 392 -12.70 -8.49 -16.75
CA ARG A 392 -12.34 -9.47 -15.71
C ARG A 392 -13.52 -9.86 -14.81
N LYS A 393 -14.75 -9.47 -15.16
CA LYS A 393 -15.97 -9.78 -14.37
C LYS A 393 -16.26 -11.27 -14.16
N ARG A 394 -15.67 -12.14 -14.98
CA ARG A 394 -15.80 -13.62 -14.86
C ARG A 394 -14.68 -14.25 -14.04
N LEU A 395 -13.79 -13.46 -13.44
CA LEU A 395 -12.70 -13.98 -12.61
C LEU A 395 -13.28 -14.52 -11.29
N THR A 396 -12.85 -15.70 -10.88
CA THR A 396 -13.25 -16.25 -9.58
C THR A 396 -12.66 -15.37 -8.46
N PRO A 397 -13.33 -15.29 -7.30
CA PRO A 397 -12.82 -14.54 -6.15
C PRO A 397 -11.38 -14.94 -5.79
N VAL A 398 -11.08 -16.24 -5.78
CA VAL A 398 -9.73 -16.76 -5.50
C VAL A 398 -8.69 -16.22 -6.49
N ASN A 399 -9.00 -16.19 -7.79
CA ASN A 399 -8.05 -15.67 -8.78
C ASN A 399 -7.92 -14.15 -8.71
N PHE A 400 -8.99 -13.44 -8.34
CA PHE A 400 -8.93 -12.00 -8.11
C PHE A 400 -8.03 -11.67 -6.91
N GLU A 401 -8.14 -12.43 -5.82
CA GLU A 401 -7.30 -12.25 -4.63
C GLU A 401 -5.82 -12.47 -4.96
N LYS A 402 -5.47 -13.55 -5.66
CA LYS A 402 -4.10 -13.82 -6.09
C LYS A 402 -3.52 -12.68 -6.94
N LEU A 403 -4.30 -12.15 -7.89
CA LEU A 403 -3.87 -11.02 -8.72
C LEU A 403 -3.67 -9.74 -7.89
N LEU A 404 -4.60 -9.44 -6.98
CA LEU A 404 -4.52 -8.26 -6.12
C LEU A 404 -3.33 -8.36 -5.16
N PHE A 405 -3.13 -9.53 -4.55
CA PHE A 405 -2.02 -9.86 -3.67
C PHE A 405 -0.67 -9.65 -4.36
N LEU A 406 -0.45 -10.28 -5.52
CA LEU A 406 0.80 -10.13 -6.27
C LEU A 406 1.01 -8.70 -6.79
N LYS A 407 -0.07 -7.98 -7.12
CA LYS A 407 0.02 -6.58 -7.56
C LYS A 407 0.47 -5.67 -6.43
N HIS A 408 -0.15 -5.79 -5.25
CA HIS A 408 0.18 -4.94 -4.11
C HIS A 408 1.58 -5.26 -3.57
N ASN A 409 1.93 -6.54 -3.56
CA ASN A 409 3.24 -7.04 -3.14
C ASN A 409 4.24 -7.13 -4.31
N ARG A 410 4.14 -6.25 -5.34
CA ARG A 410 5.02 -6.29 -6.52
C ARG A 410 6.50 -6.30 -6.18
N HIS A 411 6.89 -5.55 -5.16
CA HIS A 411 8.28 -5.44 -4.71
C HIS A 411 8.84 -6.74 -4.10
N LEU A 412 7.99 -7.71 -3.77
CA LEU A 412 8.38 -8.98 -3.15
C LEU A 412 8.58 -10.13 -4.13
N TRP A 413 8.45 -9.90 -5.45
CA TRP A 413 8.72 -10.95 -6.43
C TRP A 413 9.52 -10.47 -7.63
N ASN A 414 10.36 -11.39 -8.13
CA ASN A 414 11.31 -11.17 -9.21
C ASN A 414 11.34 -12.37 -10.17
N ALA A 415 12.22 -12.32 -11.18
CA ALA A 415 12.35 -13.37 -12.17
C ALA A 415 12.84 -14.71 -11.56
N ASP A 416 13.65 -14.70 -10.50
CA ASP A 416 14.09 -15.92 -9.81
C ASP A 416 12.93 -16.67 -9.14
N MET A 417 11.99 -15.92 -8.56
CA MET A 417 10.80 -16.50 -7.95
C MET A 417 9.85 -17.04 -9.00
N VAL A 418 9.74 -16.37 -10.15
CA VAL A 418 8.98 -16.91 -11.29
C VAL A 418 9.62 -18.19 -11.81
N ALA A 419 10.95 -18.24 -11.92
CA ALA A 419 11.68 -19.45 -12.28
C ALA A 419 11.38 -20.60 -11.29
N GLN A 420 11.34 -20.32 -9.99
CA GLN A 420 10.95 -21.30 -8.97
C GLN A 420 9.48 -21.74 -9.13
N ALA A 421 8.56 -20.80 -9.33
CA ALA A 421 7.14 -21.08 -9.55
C ALA A 421 6.91 -21.94 -10.81
N MET A 422 7.71 -21.73 -11.86
CA MET A 422 7.69 -22.53 -13.08
C MET A 422 8.17 -23.97 -12.86
N LYS A 423 9.15 -24.16 -11.97
CA LYS A 423 9.70 -25.48 -11.58
C LYS A 423 8.83 -26.23 -10.57
N THR A 424 7.84 -25.58 -9.97
CA THR A 424 6.94 -26.17 -8.96
C THR A 424 5.92 -27.15 -9.58
N ARG A 425 6.28 -27.87 -10.65
CA ARG A 425 5.35 -28.59 -11.54
C ARG A 425 5.63 -30.09 -11.69
N ASP A 426 6.46 -30.69 -10.84
CA ASP A 426 6.81 -32.13 -10.93
C ASP A 426 6.43 -33.00 -9.70
N THR A 427 5.74 -32.46 -8.68
CA THR A 427 5.51 -33.22 -7.42
C THR A 427 4.05 -33.53 -7.07
N THR A 428 3.07 -33.16 -7.90
CA THR A 428 1.64 -33.42 -7.63
C THR A 428 0.97 -34.37 -8.63
N GLU A 429 1.73 -35.07 -9.45
CA GLU A 429 1.28 -36.24 -10.20
C GLU A 429 2.12 -37.46 -9.80
N ASN A 430 1.69 -38.13 -8.72
CA ASN A 430 1.95 -39.55 -8.45
C ASN A 430 0.90 -40.06 -7.45
#